data_AF-A0A6J8EWJ4-F1
#
_entry.id   AF-A0A6J8EWJ4-F1
#
_cell.length_a   1.000
_cell.length_b   1.000
_cell.length_c   1.000
_cell.angle_alpha   90.00
_cell.angle_beta   90.00
_cell.angle_gamma   90.00
#
_symmetry.space_group_name_H-M   'P 1'
#
loop_
_entity.id
_entity.type
_entity.pdbx_description
1 polymer ?
#
loop_
_entity_poly.entity_id
_entity_poly.type
_entity_poly.pdbx_seq_one_letter_code
_entity_poly.pdbx_strand_id
1 'polypeptide(L)'
;MCNDCTGSGSALCISCKYLKQFDYCVDNCYPLFYPDSNQICQQCHEQCRDSCYGPTAADCKVCLSFKVYLEDTDNQHRFNCTKKCPDDKKYHVESNDPYDEGVIVCDGASHPKVQARCTEDKAYAELMKNLAITGGVKVFVAIVVVLGVFLRRRFIQNRENMPNGTTRVTEFQNELYLRYPLLFCNGRLVLWSINNGSYKLLHNSQVDIYNNYNI
;
A
#
# COMPACT_ATOMS: atom_id res chain seq x y z
N MET A 1 -44.59 38.03 -12.25
CA MET A 1 -43.20 37.96 -11.74
C MET A 1 -42.77 39.18 -10.92
N CYS A 2 -43.50 40.31 -10.94
CA CYS A 2 -43.12 41.56 -10.28
C CYS A 2 -44.31 42.11 -9.47
N ASN A 3 -44.07 42.71 -8.30
CA ASN A 3 -45.13 43.38 -7.51
C ASN A 3 -45.23 44.86 -7.90
N ASP A 4 -44.10 45.56 -8.01
CA ASP A 4 -44.00 46.98 -8.35
C ASP A 4 -42.96 47.20 -9.45
N CYS A 5 -43.29 47.94 -10.51
CA CYS A 5 -42.42 48.14 -11.69
C CYS A 5 -42.22 49.63 -12.03
N THR A 6 -41.01 49.96 -12.49
CA THR A 6 -40.68 51.27 -13.07
C THR A 6 -40.75 51.29 -14.59
N GLY A 7 -40.98 50.15 -15.23
CA GLY A 7 -41.10 50.01 -16.68
C GLY A 7 -41.35 48.58 -17.13
N SER A 8 -41.33 48.34 -18.44
CA SER A 8 -41.55 47.01 -19.03
C SER A 8 -40.27 46.18 -19.03
N GLY A 9 -40.31 44.99 -18.40
CA GLY A 9 -39.20 44.03 -18.36
C GLY A 9 -38.91 43.55 -16.95
N SER A 10 -38.39 42.33 -16.80
CA SER A 10 -38.08 41.73 -15.50
C SER A 10 -36.94 42.41 -14.74
N ALA A 11 -36.12 43.21 -15.42
CA ALA A 11 -35.05 44.02 -14.83
C ALA A 11 -35.52 45.36 -14.25
N LEU A 12 -36.68 45.87 -14.68
CA LEU A 12 -37.23 47.17 -14.24
C LEU A 12 -38.25 46.99 -13.11
N CYS A 13 -38.03 45.96 -12.30
CA CYS A 13 -38.87 45.61 -11.17
C CYS A 13 -38.25 46.14 -9.87
N ILE A 14 -39.03 46.86 -9.07
CA ILE A 14 -38.61 47.37 -7.76
C ILE A 14 -38.57 46.21 -6.75
N SER A 15 -39.57 45.34 -6.79
CA SER A 15 -39.64 44.17 -5.90
C SER A 15 -40.23 42.93 -6.60
N CYS A 16 -39.51 41.81 -6.50
CA CYS A 16 -39.91 40.55 -7.10
C CYS A 16 -41.07 39.90 -6.34
N LYS A 17 -41.96 39.23 -7.09
CA LYS A 17 -43.08 38.46 -6.49
C LYS A 17 -42.62 37.13 -5.89
N TYR A 18 -41.63 36.49 -6.54
CA TYR A 18 -41.12 35.16 -6.19
C TYR A 18 -39.67 35.25 -5.79
N LEU A 19 -38.73 35.07 -6.73
CA LEU A 19 -37.30 35.08 -6.46
C LEU A 19 -36.60 36.19 -7.25
N LYS A 20 -35.50 36.70 -6.70
CA LYS A 20 -34.60 37.63 -7.38
C LYS A 20 -33.30 36.94 -7.74
N GLN A 21 -32.91 37.00 -9.01
CA GLN A 21 -31.62 36.50 -9.48
C GLN A 21 -30.92 37.58 -10.30
N PHE A 22 -29.76 38.03 -9.79
CA PHE A 22 -29.10 39.24 -10.28
C PHE A 22 -30.08 40.43 -10.25
N ASP A 23 -30.33 41.07 -11.38
CA ASP A 23 -31.29 42.16 -11.52
C ASP A 23 -32.66 41.71 -12.02
N TYR A 24 -32.88 40.41 -12.21
CA TYR A 24 -34.10 39.88 -12.82
C TYR A 24 -34.96 39.14 -11.78
N CYS A 25 -36.28 39.33 -11.86
CA CYS A 25 -37.22 38.48 -11.13
C CYS A 25 -37.46 37.17 -11.88
N VAL A 26 -37.26 36.05 -11.19
CA VAL A 26 -37.40 34.69 -11.72
C VAL A 26 -38.40 33.90 -10.89
N ASP A 27 -39.03 32.90 -11.50
CA ASP A 27 -39.95 31.99 -10.78
C ASP A 27 -39.16 30.94 -10.00
N ASN A 28 -38.05 30.45 -10.57
CA ASN A 28 -37.12 29.50 -9.98
C ASN A 28 -35.68 29.94 -10.25
N CYS A 29 -34.76 29.66 -9.32
CA CYS A 29 -33.35 29.90 -9.53
C CYS A 29 -32.79 29.02 -10.66
N TYR A 30 -31.83 29.56 -11.41
CA TYR A 30 -31.07 28.78 -12.40
C TYR A 30 -30.29 27.61 -11.76
N PRO A 31 -29.90 26.59 -12.54
CA PRO A 31 -29.04 25.50 -12.05
C PRO A 31 -27.79 26.05 -11.35
N LEU A 32 -27.33 25.36 -10.30
CA LEU A 32 -26.26 25.78 -9.39
C LEU A 32 -26.57 27.02 -8.54
N PHE A 33 -27.84 27.41 -8.42
CA PHE A 33 -28.29 28.41 -7.46
C PHE A 33 -29.42 27.84 -6.58
N TYR A 34 -29.51 28.34 -5.35
CA TYR A 34 -30.59 28.02 -4.41
C TYR A 34 -31.21 29.30 -3.85
N PRO A 35 -32.51 29.31 -3.51
CA PRO A 35 -33.15 30.46 -2.90
C PRO A 35 -32.76 30.55 -1.42
N ASP A 36 -32.28 31.73 -1.00
CA ASP A 36 -32.08 32.02 0.42
C ASP A 36 -33.40 32.42 1.13
N SER A 37 -33.29 32.69 2.43
CA SER A 37 -34.42 33.15 3.26
C SER A 37 -35.05 34.47 2.80
N ASN A 38 -34.33 35.28 2.03
CA ASN A 38 -34.78 36.55 1.49
C ASN A 38 -35.28 36.43 0.05
N GLN A 39 -35.51 35.21 -0.44
CA GLN A 39 -35.94 34.95 -1.82
C GLN A 39 -34.92 35.40 -2.87
N ILE A 40 -33.63 35.48 -2.51
CA ILE A 40 -32.54 35.80 -3.43
C ILE A 40 -31.84 34.51 -3.82
N CYS A 41 -31.61 34.32 -5.11
CA CYS A 41 -30.88 33.17 -5.62
C CYS A 41 -29.39 33.31 -5.34
N GLN A 42 -28.87 32.47 -4.44
CA GLN A 42 -27.47 32.39 -4.05
C GLN A 42 -26.77 31.23 -4.75
N GLN A 43 -25.47 31.37 -4.98
CA GLN A 43 -24.67 30.34 -5.65
C GLN A 43 -24.46 29.12 -4.74
N CYS A 44 -24.55 27.93 -5.32
CA CYS A 44 -24.22 26.67 -4.66
C CYS A 44 -22.72 26.53 -4.38
N HIS A 45 -22.36 25.58 -3.53
CA HIS A 45 -20.97 25.18 -3.35
C HIS A 45 -20.34 24.70 -4.66
N GLU A 46 -19.06 25.01 -4.89
CA GLU A 46 -18.33 24.64 -6.12
C GLU A 46 -18.21 23.13 -6.37
N GLN A 47 -18.50 22.31 -5.36
CA GLN A 47 -18.45 20.84 -5.44
C GLN A 47 -19.82 20.22 -5.78
N CYS A 48 -20.87 21.03 -5.97
CA CYS A 48 -22.17 20.57 -6.42
C CYS A 48 -22.20 20.47 -7.96
N ARG A 49 -22.83 19.43 -8.50
CA ARG A 49 -22.91 19.20 -9.95
C ARG A 49 -24.02 19.99 -10.65
N ASP A 50 -25.24 19.92 -10.11
CA ASP A 50 -26.44 20.45 -10.79
C ASP A 50 -27.24 21.44 -9.94
N SER A 51 -27.51 21.10 -8.68
CA SER A 51 -28.25 21.97 -7.75
C SER A 51 -27.94 21.66 -6.29
N CYS A 52 -28.32 22.56 -5.41
CA CYS A 52 -28.14 22.46 -3.96
C CYS A 52 -29.37 23.00 -3.22
N TYR A 53 -29.46 22.68 -1.94
CA TYR A 53 -30.44 23.21 -1.00
C TYR A 53 -29.88 24.35 -0.13
N GLY A 54 -28.57 24.60 -0.22
CA GLY A 54 -27.85 25.49 0.68
C GLY A 54 -26.43 25.76 0.21
N PRO A 55 -25.69 26.62 0.95
CA PRO A 55 -24.37 27.09 0.54
C PRO A 55 -23.26 26.07 0.77
N THR A 56 -23.48 25.06 1.61
CA THR A 56 -22.40 24.16 2.04
C THR A 56 -22.25 22.99 1.09
N ALA A 57 -21.07 22.37 1.11
CA ALA A 57 -20.79 21.15 0.36
C ALA A 57 -21.63 19.94 0.80
N ALA A 58 -22.31 20.02 1.95
CA ALA A 58 -23.25 19.01 2.42
C ALA A 58 -24.68 19.22 1.92
N ASP A 59 -24.98 20.41 1.38
CA ASP A 59 -26.31 20.76 0.88
C ASP A 59 -26.46 20.49 -0.63
N CYS A 60 -25.42 19.93 -1.26
CA CYS A 60 -25.50 19.54 -2.67
C CYS A 60 -26.52 18.42 -2.86
N LYS A 61 -27.26 18.43 -3.97
CA LYS A 61 -28.09 17.27 -4.35
C LYS A 61 -27.23 16.13 -4.90
N VAL A 62 -26.27 16.50 -5.76
CA VAL A 62 -25.35 15.58 -6.43
C VAL A 62 -23.95 16.19 -6.39
N CYS A 63 -22.96 15.39 -6.00
CA CYS A 63 -21.57 15.82 -5.96
C CYS A 63 -20.94 15.82 -7.36
N LEU A 64 -20.02 16.76 -7.60
CA LEU A 64 -19.28 16.86 -8.86
C LEU A 64 -18.20 15.78 -8.99
N SER A 65 -17.51 15.44 -7.90
CA SER A 65 -16.39 14.49 -7.91
C SER A 65 -16.59 13.37 -6.89
N PHE A 66 -16.34 13.66 -5.61
CA PHE A 66 -16.38 12.64 -4.57
C PHE A 66 -17.44 12.94 -3.50
N LYS A 67 -18.10 11.89 -3.04
CA LYS A 67 -19.11 11.92 -1.97
C LYS A 67 -18.54 11.26 -0.70
N VAL A 68 -18.59 11.96 0.43
CA VAL A 68 -18.13 11.44 1.73
C VAL A 68 -19.33 11.35 2.67
N TYR A 69 -19.73 10.15 3.09
CA TYR A 69 -20.82 9.99 4.06
C TYR A 69 -20.37 10.38 5.48
N LEU A 70 -21.19 11.19 6.14
CA LEU A 70 -21.00 11.62 7.52
C LEU A 70 -21.65 10.58 8.43
N GLU A 71 -20.90 10.08 9.41
CA GLU A 71 -21.36 9.07 10.37
C GLU A 71 -22.16 9.73 11.51
N ASP A 72 -23.24 10.42 11.17
CA ASP A 72 -24.17 10.98 12.16
C ASP A 72 -25.33 9.99 12.39
N THR A 73 -25.44 9.50 13.62
CA THR A 73 -26.29 8.38 14.08
C THR A 73 -27.80 8.52 13.91
N ASP A 74 -28.31 9.62 13.32
CA ASP A 74 -29.75 9.83 13.10
C ASP A 74 -30.14 10.09 11.64
N ASN A 75 -29.20 10.38 10.74
CA ASN A 75 -29.51 10.71 9.34
C ASN A 75 -28.57 9.97 8.40
N GLN A 76 -28.96 8.73 8.05
CA GLN A 76 -28.23 7.77 7.21
C GLN A 76 -27.87 8.29 5.79
N HIS A 77 -28.19 9.54 5.47
CA HIS A 77 -28.05 10.13 4.14
C HIS A 77 -27.32 11.47 4.13
N ARG A 78 -26.74 11.93 5.26
CA ARG A 78 -25.90 13.15 5.22
C ARG A 78 -24.53 12.83 4.62
N PHE A 79 -24.13 13.65 3.65
CA PHE A 79 -22.84 13.53 2.98
C PHE A 79 -22.21 14.90 2.79
N ASN A 80 -20.94 14.91 2.40
CA ASN A 80 -20.19 16.09 2.06
C ASN A 80 -19.47 15.87 0.72
N CYS A 81 -19.59 16.82 -0.21
CA CYS A 81 -18.93 16.77 -1.51
C CYS A 81 -17.50 17.31 -1.42
N THR A 82 -16.54 16.55 -1.94
CA THR A 82 -15.13 16.93 -1.89
C THR A 82 -14.45 16.76 -3.25
N LYS A 83 -13.42 17.58 -3.49
CA LYS A 83 -12.56 17.46 -4.68
C LYS A 83 -11.56 16.32 -4.56
N LYS A 84 -11.20 15.94 -3.33
CA LYS A 84 -10.27 14.86 -3.03
C LYS A 84 -10.75 14.13 -1.78
N CYS A 85 -10.72 12.80 -1.81
CA CYS A 85 -11.01 12.00 -0.64
C CYS A 85 -10.05 12.30 0.51
N PRO A 86 -10.57 12.37 1.75
CA PRO A 86 -9.74 12.57 2.93
C PRO A 86 -8.92 11.31 3.25
N ASP A 87 -7.86 11.46 4.05
CA ASP A 87 -6.87 10.40 4.27
C ASP A 87 -7.44 9.18 5.04
N ASP A 88 -8.46 9.41 5.87
CA ASP A 88 -9.21 8.38 6.59
C ASP A 88 -10.07 7.51 5.66
N LYS A 89 -10.67 8.12 4.63
CA LYS A 89 -11.54 7.47 3.63
C LYS A 89 -10.95 7.56 2.22
N LYS A 90 -9.70 7.12 2.07
CA LYS A 90 -8.93 7.25 0.81
C LYS A 90 -9.37 6.32 -0.33
N TYR A 91 -10.28 5.37 -0.08
CA TYR A 91 -10.65 4.37 -1.09
C TYR A 91 -11.88 4.82 -1.86
N HIS A 92 -11.92 4.47 -3.15
CA HIS A 92 -13.00 4.86 -4.05
C HIS A 92 -13.94 3.69 -4.29
N VAL A 93 -15.23 3.92 -4.08
CA VAL A 93 -16.30 2.93 -4.29
C VAL A 93 -17.40 3.58 -5.12
N GLU A 94 -18.02 2.84 -6.04
CA GLU A 94 -19.19 3.32 -6.77
C GLU A 94 -20.40 3.45 -5.83
N SER A 95 -21.18 4.53 -5.99
CA SER A 95 -22.43 4.71 -5.26
C SER A 95 -23.43 3.59 -5.59
N ASN A 96 -24.15 3.09 -4.59
CA ASN A 96 -25.27 2.16 -4.79
C ASN A 96 -26.62 2.90 -4.95
N ASP A 97 -26.62 4.23 -4.90
CA ASP A 97 -27.84 5.03 -4.98
C ASP A 97 -28.27 5.22 -6.46
N PRO A 98 -29.53 4.87 -6.83
CA PRO A 98 -30.04 5.04 -8.20
C PRO A 98 -29.98 6.46 -8.74
N TYR A 99 -29.96 7.47 -7.86
CA TYR A 99 -29.90 8.89 -8.25
C TYR A 99 -28.46 9.41 -8.42
N ASP A 100 -27.45 8.62 -8.02
CA ASP A 100 -26.04 8.97 -8.05
C ASP A 100 -25.27 8.17 -9.12
N GLU A 101 -25.82 8.09 -10.33
CA GLU A 101 -25.17 7.35 -11.42
C GLU A 101 -23.80 7.96 -11.77
N GLY A 102 -22.75 7.15 -11.61
CA GLY A 102 -21.36 7.56 -11.87
C GLY A 102 -20.69 8.39 -10.78
N VAL A 103 -21.31 8.54 -9.59
CA VAL A 103 -20.68 9.24 -8.46
C VAL A 103 -19.76 8.29 -7.69
N ILE A 104 -18.56 8.79 -7.37
CA ILE A 104 -17.57 8.06 -6.58
C ILE A 104 -17.73 8.43 -5.11
N VAL A 105 -17.87 7.42 -4.26
CA VAL A 105 -17.93 7.54 -2.80
C VAL A 105 -16.54 7.27 -2.21
N CYS A 106 -16.11 8.13 -1.30
CA CYS A 106 -14.92 7.93 -0.49
C CYS A 106 -15.25 7.01 0.69
N ASP A 107 -14.51 5.91 0.82
CA ASP A 107 -14.72 4.92 1.87
C ASP A 107 -13.39 4.48 2.53
N GLY A 108 -13.50 3.83 3.68
CA GLY A 108 -12.39 3.27 4.43
C GLY A 108 -11.98 1.86 3.97
N ALA A 109 -10.92 1.34 4.59
CA ALA A 109 -10.43 -0.02 4.33
C ALA A 109 -11.40 -1.14 4.78
N SER A 110 -12.39 -0.79 5.61
CA SER A 110 -13.40 -1.70 6.14
C SER A 110 -14.51 -2.03 5.14
N HIS A 111 -14.68 -1.26 4.07
CA HIS A 111 -15.72 -1.53 3.09
C HIS A 111 -15.49 -2.89 2.40
N PRO A 112 -16.49 -3.79 2.31
CA PRO A 112 -16.30 -5.15 1.81
C PRO A 112 -15.62 -5.24 0.44
N LYS A 113 -16.01 -4.38 -0.51
CA LYS A 113 -15.38 -4.30 -1.85
C LYS A 113 -13.91 -3.88 -1.77
N VAL A 114 -13.56 -3.00 -0.84
CA VAL A 114 -12.19 -2.51 -0.63
C VAL A 114 -11.35 -3.59 0.05
N GLN A 115 -11.92 -4.27 1.04
CA GLN A 115 -11.25 -5.33 1.77
C GLN A 115 -10.87 -6.50 0.86
N ALA A 116 -11.77 -6.93 -0.02
CA ALA A 116 -11.49 -7.99 -1.01
C ALA A 116 -10.31 -7.63 -1.91
N ARG A 117 -10.30 -6.41 -2.46
CA ARG A 117 -9.19 -5.92 -3.30
C ARG A 117 -7.87 -5.82 -2.52
N CYS A 118 -7.93 -5.34 -1.27
CA CYS A 118 -6.75 -5.25 -0.42
C CYS A 118 -6.15 -6.62 -0.05
N THR A 119 -6.98 -7.67 0.03
CA THR A 119 -6.47 -9.03 0.32
C THR A 119 -5.71 -9.63 -0.86
N GLU A 120 -6.15 -9.35 -2.09
CA GLU A 120 -5.47 -9.81 -3.31
C GLU A 120 -4.11 -9.13 -3.47
N ASP A 121 -4.04 -7.81 -3.29
CA ASP A 121 -2.80 -7.04 -3.39
C ASP A 121 -1.77 -7.50 -2.34
N LYS A 122 -2.22 -7.81 -1.13
CA LYS A 122 -1.35 -8.36 -0.07
C LYS A 122 -0.80 -9.74 -0.42
N ALA A 123 -1.63 -10.62 -0.97
CA ALA A 123 -1.20 -11.96 -1.37
C ALA A 123 -0.15 -11.89 -2.50
N TYR A 124 -0.35 -11.01 -3.49
CA TYR A 124 0.64 -10.79 -4.55
C TYR A 124 1.94 -10.17 -4.03
N ALA A 125 1.86 -9.20 -3.12
CA ALA A 125 3.04 -8.59 -2.51
C ALA A 125 3.87 -9.60 -1.69
N GLU A 126 3.23 -10.53 -0.98
CA GLU A 126 3.91 -11.62 -0.28
C GLU A 126 4.53 -12.64 -1.24
N LEU A 127 3.83 -12.98 -2.32
CA LEU A 127 4.33 -13.85 -3.38
C LEU A 127 5.60 -13.28 -4.02
N MET A 128 5.59 -11.98 -4.35
CA MET A 128 6.73 -11.30 -4.98
C MET A 128 7.94 -11.20 -4.05
N LYS A 129 7.74 -11.03 -2.74
CA LYS A 129 8.84 -11.08 -1.75
C LYS A 129 9.52 -12.45 -1.72
N ASN A 130 8.73 -13.53 -1.71
CA ASN A 130 9.26 -14.89 -1.62
C ASN A 130 10.00 -15.32 -2.90
N LEU A 131 9.52 -14.90 -4.08
CA LEU A 131 10.18 -15.16 -5.36
C LEU A 131 11.52 -14.42 -5.49
N ALA A 132 11.60 -13.16 -5.05
CA ALA A 132 12.83 -12.38 -5.10
C ALA A 132 13.95 -13.01 -4.24
N ILE A 133 13.62 -13.47 -3.03
CA ILE A 133 14.58 -14.09 -2.11
C ILE A 133 15.03 -15.46 -2.63
N THR A 134 14.10 -16.31 -3.06
CA THR A 134 14.41 -17.68 -3.51
C THR A 134 15.18 -17.69 -4.83
N GLY A 135 14.94 -16.75 -5.74
CA GLY A 135 15.68 -16.60 -6.99
C GLY A 135 17.16 -16.27 -6.76
N GLY A 136 17.45 -15.27 -5.94
CA GLY A 136 18.83 -14.82 -5.68
C GLY A 136 19.70 -15.89 -5.01
N VAL A 137 19.14 -16.63 -4.05
CA VAL A 137 19.86 -17.71 -3.34
C VAL A 137 20.25 -18.85 -4.31
N LYS A 138 19.35 -19.26 -5.21
CA LYS A 138 19.64 -20.33 -6.17
C LYS A 138 20.76 -19.96 -7.14
N VAL A 139 20.76 -18.73 -7.64
CA VAL A 139 21.81 -18.23 -8.56
C VAL A 139 23.14 -18.15 -7.83
N PHE A 140 23.16 -17.64 -6.59
CA PHE A 140 24.38 -17.56 -5.80
C PHE A 140 24.98 -18.94 -5.51
N VAL A 141 24.16 -19.91 -5.10
CA VAL A 141 24.61 -21.30 -4.88
C VAL A 141 25.18 -21.91 -6.17
N ALA A 142 24.53 -21.70 -7.31
CA ALA A 142 25.04 -22.19 -8.60
C ALA A 142 26.42 -21.59 -8.94
N ILE A 143 26.62 -20.29 -8.72
CA ILE A 143 27.91 -19.62 -8.94
C ILE A 143 28.99 -20.22 -8.04
N VAL A 144 28.71 -20.41 -6.74
CA VAL A 144 29.65 -21.01 -5.79
C VAL A 144 30.04 -22.42 -6.21
N VAL A 145 29.08 -23.24 -6.67
CA VAL A 145 29.36 -24.60 -7.18
C VAL A 145 30.24 -24.56 -8.42
N VAL A 146 29.93 -23.70 -9.40
CA VAL A 146 30.70 -23.58 -10.64
C VAL A 146 32.13 -23.12 -10.36
N LEU A 147 32.30 -22.10 -9.51
CA LEU A 147 33.62 -21.62 -9.08
C LEU A 147 34.38 -22.73 -8.34
N GLY A 148 33.72 -23.47 -7.44
CA GLY A 148 34.33 -24.59 -6.74
C GLY A 148 34.84 -25.69 -7.68
N VAL A 149 34.06 -26.05 -8.70
CA VAL A 149 34.47 -27.01 -9.74
C VAL A 149 35.63 -26.48 -10.56
N PHE A 150 35.59 -25.21 -10.96
CA PHE A 150 36.65 -24.57 -11.73
C PHE A 150 37.98 -24.54 -10.96
N LEU A 151 37.93 -24.17 -9.68
CA LEU A 151 39.11 -24.15 -8.80
C LEU A 151 39.67 -25.56 -8.59
N ARG A 152 38.83 -26.60 -8.42
CA ARG A 152 39.27 -27.99 -8.35
C ARG A 152 39.96 -28.46 -9.63
N ARG A 153 39.38 -28.17 -10.80
CA ARG A 153 39.99 -28.52 -12.10
C ARG A 153 41.35 -27.86 -12.28
N ARG A 154 41.46 -26.58 -11.94
CA ARG A 154 42.72 -25.83 -11.99
C ARG A 154 43.77 -26.40 -11.04
N PHE A 155 43.37 -26.79 -9.84
CA PHE A 155 44.27 -27.46 -8.89
C PHE A 155 44.79 -28.79 -9.43
N ILE A 156 43.94 -29.61 -10.07
CA ILE A 156 44.35 -30.88 -10.70
C ILE A 156 45.33 -30.63 -11.84
N GLN A 157 45.05 -29.68 -12.75
CA GLN A 157 45.96 -29.35 -13.86
C GLN A 157 47.31 -28.81 -13.37
N ASN A 158 47.30 -28.01 -12.31
CA ASN A 158 48.54 -27.50 -11.72
C ASN A 158 49.37 -28.61 -11.03
N ARG A 159 48.79 -29.76 -10.68
CA ARG A 159 49.55 -30.93 -10.20
C ARG A 159 50.37 -31.59 -11.31
N GLU A 160 49.97 -31.45 -12.58
CA GLU A 160 50.66 -32.08 -13.71
C GLU A 160 51.89 -31.26 -14.18
N ASN A 161 51.93 -29.96 -13.90
CA ASN A 161 53.04 -29.07 -14.28
C ASN A 161 54.11 -28.89 -13.19
N MET A 162 54.14 -29.75 -12.16
CA MET A 162 55.22 -29.72 -11.16
C MET A 162 56.51 -30.34 -11.74
N PRO A 163 57.65 -29.63 -11.72
CA PRO A 163 58.94 -30.19 -12.11
C PRO A 163 59.33 -31.34 -11.16
N ASN A 164 59.85 -32.43 -11.75
CA ASN A 164 60.39 -33.59 -11.02
C ASN A 164 61.50 -33.15 -10.07
N GLY A 165 61.21 -33.02 -8.78
CA GLY A 165 62.23 -32.60 -7.82
C GLY A 165 61.78 -32.21 -6.41
N THR A 166 60.61 -32.66 -5.92
CA THR A 166 60.29 -32.57 -4.49
C THR A 166 59.41 -33.75 -4.09
N THR A 167 60.06 -34.84 -3.68
CA THR A 167 59.43 -35.92 -2.92
C THR A 167 59.48 -35.59 -1.42
N ARG A 168 58.46 -36.09 -0.71
CA ARG A 168 58.12 -36.00 0.74
C ARG A 168 57.22 -34.80 1.04
N VAL A 169 55.91 -34.96 1.23
CA VAL A 169 55.28 -35.91 2.17
C VAL A 169 54.07 -36.59 1.53
N THR A 170 54.24 -37.82 1.05
CA THR A 170 53.17 -38.82 1.07
C THR A 170 53.31 -39.56 2.39
N GLU A 171 52.22 -39.71 3.15
CA GLU A 171 51.88 -40.89 4.00
C GLU A 171 50.94 -40.60 5.19
N PHE A 172 50.41 -39.38 5.38
CA PHE A 172 49.34 -39.16 6.36
C PHE A 172 48.20 -38.33 5.79
N GLN A 173 46.97 -38.83 5.95
CA GLN A 173 45.68 -38.16 5.75
C GLN A 173 45.01 -38.27 4.37
N ASN A 174 45.27 -39.37 3.64
CA ASN A 174 44.34 -39.88 2.61
C ASN A 174 43.13 -40.66 3.21
N GLU A 175 42.85 -40.53 4.51
CA GLU A 175 41.85 -41.30 5.26
C GLU A 175 40.65 -40.47 5.78
N LEU A 176 40.44 -39.23 5.32
CA LEU A 176 39.37 -38.37 5.84
C LEU A 176 38.24 -38.00 4.86
N TYR A 177 38.29 -38.46 3.61
CA TYR A 177 37.32 -38.01 2.59
C TYR A 177 36.15 -38.96 2.32
N LEU A 178 36.05 -40.09 3.02
CA LEU A 178 35.06 -41.14 2.74
C LEU A 178 33.90 -41.28 3.74
N ARG A 179 33.66 -40.32 4.66
CA ARG A 179 32.67 -40.55 5.73
C ARG A 179 31.65 -39.47 6.10
N TYR A 180 31.48 -38.39 5.33
CA TYR A 180 30.52 -37.32 5.73
C TYR A 180 29.58 -36.93 4.58
N PRO A 181 28.30 -37.35 4.61
CA PRO A 181 27.28 -36.69 3.80
C PRO A 181 27.02 -35.31 4.40
N LEU A 182 27.33 -34.25 3.63
CA LEU A 182 27.03 -32.87 3.99
C LEU A 182 25.51 -32.63 3.89
N LEU A 183 24.78 -32.87 4.99
CA LEU A 183 23.39 -32.45 5.15
C LEU A 183 23.36 -31.04 5.75
N PHE A 184 22.90 -30.08 4.93
CA PHE A 184 22.69 -28.69 5.32
C PHE A 184 21.32 -28.53 5.99
N CYS A 185 21.29 -28.01 7.21
CA CYS A 185 20.07 -27.50 7.85
C CYS A 185 20.35 -26.11 8.43
N ASN A 186 19.58 -25.09 8.00
CA ASN A 186 19.55 -23.72 8.52
C ASN A 186 20.90 -23.00 8.72
N GLY A 187 21.75 -23.00 7.69
CA GLY A 187 22.75 -21.92 7.52
C GLY A 187 23.91 -21.81 8.51
N ARG A 188 24.21 -22.85 9.31
CA ARG A 188 25.43 -22.91 10.14
C ARG A 188 26.17 -24.25 9.99
N LEU A 189 27.50 -24.18 9.91
CA LEU A 189 28.39 -25.33 9.79
C LEU A 189 28.69 -25.88 11.19
N VAL A 190 28.23 -27.10 11.51
CA VAL A 190 28.50 -27.77 12.79
C VAL A 190 29.26 -29.06 12.50
N LEU A 191 30.48 -29.17 13.01
CA LEU A 191 31.28 -30.40 12.97
C LEU A 191 30.86 -31.30 14.15
N TRP A 192 30.48 -32.55 13.86
CA TRP A 192 30.17 -33.55 14.88
C TRP A 192 31.34 -34.53 15.05
N SER A 193 31.68 -34.85 16.30
CA SER A 193 32.56 -35.96 16.65
C SER A 193 31.79 -36.95 17.52
N ILE A 194 31.75 -38.22 17.10
CA ILE A 194 31.18 -39.32 17.90
C ILE A 194 32.29 -39.88 18.76
N ASN A 195 32.15 -39.80 20.08
CA ASN A 195 32.80 -40.74 20.99
C ASN A 195 31.85 -41.04 22.15
N ASN A 196 31.53 -42.33 22.30
CA ASN A 196 30.86 -42.95 23.46
C ASN A 196 29.68 -42.18 24.08
N GLY A 197 28.57 -42.07 23.34
CA GLY A 197 27.23 -41.93 23.95
C GLY A 197 26.94 -40.65 24.73
N SER A 198 27.62 -39.52 24.48
CA SER A 198 27.28 -38.22 25.09
C SER A 198 27.66 -37.06 24.17
N TYR A 199 26.76 -36.07 24.04
CA TYR A 199 26.94 -34.88 23.19
C TYR A 199 27.61 -33.73 23.96
N LYS A 200 28.56 -33.02 23.36
CA LYS A 200 29.18 -31.82 23.95
C LYS A 200 29.49 -30.78 22.86
N LEU A 201 29.04 -29.54 23.08
CA LEU A 201 29.29 -28.38 22.22
C LEU A 201 30.66 -27.79 22.54
N LEU A 202 31.51 -27.58 21.53
CA LEU A 202 32.79 -26.87 21.68
C LEU A 202 32.63 -25.43 21.16
N HIS A 203 32.66 -24.48 22.09
CA HIS A 203 32.83 -23.05 21.78
C HIS A 203 34.30 -22.77 21.44
N ASN A 204 34.50 -21.94 20.41
CA ASN A 204 35.80 -21.48 19.96
C ASN A 204 36.51 -20.66 21.04
N SER A 205 37.78 -20.95 21.26
CA SER A 205 38.66 -20.31 22.24
C SER A 205 38.96 -18.86 21.87
N GLN A 206 38.59 -17.92 22.74
CA GLN A 206 39.49 -16.85 23.12
C GLN A 206 39.41 -16.66 24.64
N VAL A 207 40.55 -16.94 25.25
CA VAL A 207 40.88 -16.80 26.65
C VAL A 207 41.13 -15.31 26.88
N ASP A 208 40.22 -14.64 27.58
CA ASP A 208 40.56 -13.46 28.37
C ASP A 208 40.57 -13.87 29.84
N ILE A 209 41.77 -13.89 30.41
CA ILE A 209 41.99 -14.09 31.83
C ILE A 209 41.74 -12.73 32.51
N TYR A 210 40.70 -12.64 33.34
CA TYR A 210 40.77 -11.80 34.53
C TYR A 210 40.19 -12.51 35.74
N ASN A 211 41.00 -12.48 36.79
CA ASN A 211 40.82 -13.11 38.09
C ASN A 211 39.66 -12.50 38.89
N ASN A 212 38.82 -13.40 39.43
CA ASN A 212 38.48 -13.53 40.85
C ASN A 212 37.50 -12.55 41.54
N TYR A 213 36.67 -13.18 42.39
CA TYR A 213 35.86 -12.69 43.52
C TYR A 213 34.39 -12.25 43.33
N ASN A 214 33.54 -13.03 44.02
CA ASN A 214 32.41 -12.65 44.90
C ASN A 214 31.10 -12.16 44.25
N ILE A 215 29.90 -12.64 44.59
CA ILE A 215 29.34 -13.61 45.55
C ILE A 215 28.11 -14.22 44.87
#